data_AF-Q311B2-F1
#
_entry.id   AF-Q311B2-F1
#
_cell.length_a   1.000
_cell.length_b   1.000
_cell.length_c   1.000
_cell.angle_alpha   90.00
_cell.angle_beta   90.00
_cell.angle_gamma   90.00
#
_symmetry.space_group_name_H-M   'P 1'
#
loop_
_entity.id
_entity.type
_entity.pdbx_description
1 polymer ?
#
loop_
_entity_poly.entity_id
_entity_poly.type
_entity_poly.pdbx_seq_one_letter_code
_entity_poly.pdbx_strand_id
1 'polypeptide(L)' 'MGSERHDTDKDFSLITAGCSGCRACVELAPDHVAWVEGDERPMLLSDVAPDAVVAELIAFCPEDCFEYDE' A
#
# COMPACT_ATOMS: atom_id res chain seq x y z
N MET A 1 19.90 16.29 -9.57
CA MET A 1 18.93 15.20 -9.75
C MET A 1 17.67 15.62 -9.02
N GLY A 2 16.59 15.84 -9.76
CA GLY A 2 15.38 16.48 -9.23
C GLY A 2 14.68 15.56 -8.26
N SER A 3 14.65 15.95 -6.99
CA SER A 3 13.62 15.48 -6.07
C SER A 3 12.33 16.17 -6.50
N GLU A 4 11.57 15.52 -7.37
CA GLU A 4 10.17 15.84 -7.61
C GLU A 4 9.45 15.62 -6.28
N ARG A 5 9.25 16.71 -5.55
CA ARG A 5 8.48 16.71 -4.31
C ARG A 5 7.07 16.31 -4.70
N HIS A 6 6.65 15.10 -4.35
CA HIS A 6 5.25 14.76 -4.30
C HIS A 6 4.68 15.53 -3.09
N ASP A 7 4.24 16.77 -3.32
CA ASP A 7 3.59 17.63 -2.31
C ASP A 7 2.28 17.01 -1.76
N THR A 8 1.94 15.79 -2.20
CA THR A 8 0.73 15.02 -1.90
C THR A 8 1.05 13.62 -1.37
N ASP A 9 2.27 13.38 -0.88
CA ASP A 9 2.57 12.16 -0.12
C ASP A 9 1.68 12.11 1.13
N LYS A 10 1.16 10.92 1.42
CA LYS A 10 0.29 10.62 2.55
C LYS A 10 0.83 9.41 3.30
N ASP A 11 0.76 9.53 4.61
CA ASP A 11 0.97 8.43 5.54
C ASP A 11 -0.22 7.47 5.45
N PHE A 12 0.04 6.17 5.47
CA PHE A 12 -0.98 5.13 5.38
C PHE A 12 -0.56 3.86 6.09
N SER A 13 -1.56 3.10 6.52
CA SER A 13 -1.41 1.90 7.33
C SER A 13 -1.97 0.67 6.60
N LEU A 14 -1.42 -0.50 6.94
CA LEU A 14 -1.80 -1.80 6.37
C LEU A 14 -2.31 -2.75 7.46
N ILE A 15 -3.57 -3.17 7.35
CA ILE A 15 -4.24 -4.10 8.26
C ILE A 15 -4.51 -5.42 7.54
N THR A 16 -3.67 -6.42 7.81
CA THR A 16 -3.70 -7.70 7.07
C THR A 16 -4.53 -8.80 7.72
N ALA A 17 -5.23 -8.50 8.83
CA ALA A 17 -5.98 -9.48 9.62
C ALA A 17 -7.08 -10.19 8.79
N GLY A 18 -7.70 -9.49 7.84
CA GLY A 18 -8.71 -10.01 6.90
C GLY A 18 -8.19 -10.30 5.49
N CYS A 19 -6.89 -10.14 5.22
CA CYS A 19 -6.38 -10.20 3.85
C CYS A 19 -6.64 -11.57 3.19
N SER A 20 -7.34 -11.55 2.06
CA SER A 20 -7.67 -12.73 1.24
C SER A 20 -6.50 -13.22 0.37
N GLY A 21 -5.40 -12.46 0.31
CA GLY A 21 -4.20 -12.79 -0.44
C GLY A 21 -4.34 -12.65 -1.96
N CYS A 22 -5.15 -11.70 -2.42
CA CYS A 22 -5.37 -11.41 -3.84
C CYS A 22 -4.12 -10.89 -4.58
N ARG A 23 -3.09 -10.42 -3.86
CA ARG A 23 -1.81 -9.88 -4.36
C ARG A 23 -1.90 -8.61 -5.23
N ALA A 24 -3.10 -8.07 -5.47
CA ALA A 24 -3.30 -6.85 -6.26
C ALA A 24 -2.50 -5.65 -5.74
N CYS A 25 -2.37 -5.49 -4.42
CA CYS A 25 -1.62 -4.37 -3.82
C CYS A 25 -0.13 -4.34 -4.20
N VAL A 26 0.49 -5.51 -4.37
CA VAL A 26 1.91 -5.62 -4.75
C VAL A 26 2.10 -5.34 -6.25
N GLU A 27 1.08 -5.62 -7.07
CA GLU A 27 1.10 -5.27 -8.50
C GLU A 27 0.86 -3.77 -8.71
N LEU A 28 -0.02 -3.15 -7.91
CA LEU A 28 -0.33 -1.72 -7.98
C LEU A 28 0.82 -0.84 -7.48
N ALA A 29 1.42 -1.21 -6.34
CA ALA A 29 2.43 -0.41 -5.67
C ALA A 29 3.66 -1.25 -5.24
N PRO A 30 4.41 -1.84 -6.19
CA PRO A 30 5.56 -2.71 -5.87
C PRO A 30 6.69 -2.00 -5.12
N ASP A 31 6.78 -0.68 -5.25
CA ASP A 31 7.77 0.15 -4.52
C ASP A 31 7.36 0.42 -3.05
N HIS A 32 6.08 0.27 -2.70
CA HIS A 32 5.55 0.56 -1.36
C HIS A 32 5.05 -0.69 -0.63
N VAL A 33 4.65 -1.74 -1.36
CA VAL A 33 4.08 -2.97 -0.82
C VAL A 33 4.83 -4.17 -1.38
N ALA A 34 5.37 -4.99 -0.49
CA ALA A 34 5.99 -6.26 -0.83
C ALA A 34 5.09 -7.44 -0.43
N TRP A 35 5.24 -8.57 -1.13
CA TRP A 35 4.65 -9.83 -0.73
C TRP A 35 5.63 -10.64 0.11
N VAL A 36 5.21 -11.07 1.30
CA VAL A 36 6.00 -12.00 2.13
C VAL A 36 5.52 -13.42 1.86
N GLU A 37 6.34 -14.21 1.17
CA GLU A 37 5.97 -15.59 0.81
C GLU A 37 5.82 -16.51 2.03
N GLY A 38 6.54 -16.24 3.13
CA GLY A 38 6.46 -17.06 4.36
C GLY A 38 5.14 -16.94 5.11
N ASP A 39 4.58 -15.73 5.16
CA ASP A 39 3.33 -15.42 5.88
C ASP A 39 2.12 -15.38 4.94
N GLU A 40 2.33 -15.46 3.63
CA GLU A 40 1.29 -15.27 2.60
C GLU A 40 0.48 -13.99 2.85
N ARG A 41 1.21 -12.91 3.19
CA ARG A 41 0.65 -11.60 3.51
C ARG A 41 1.47 -10.47 2.88
N PRO A 42 0.81 -9.35 2.52
CA PRO A 42 1.53 -8.15 2.12
C PRO A 42 2.20 -7.50 3.34
N MET A 43 3.27 -6.77 3.08
CA MET A 43 4.01 -5.96 4.05
C MET A 43 4.31 -4.59 3.45
N LEU A 44 4.21 -3.53 4.25
CA LEU A 44 4.64 -2.20 3.83
C LEU A 44 6.17 -2.11 3.80
N LEU A 45 6.69 -1.64 2.67
CA LEU A 45 8.07 -1.21 2.51
C LEU A 45 8.25 0.26 2.92
N SER A 46 7.20 1.06 2.72
CA SER A 46 7.12 2.48 3.09
C SER A 46 5.69 2.77 3.56
N ASP A 47 5.57 3.40 4.72
CA ASP A 47 4.32 3.94 5.27
C ASP A 47 3.91 5.28 4.66
N VAL A 48 4.72 5.81 3.74
CA VAL A 48 4.44 7.04 3.00
C VAL A 48 4.42 6.76 1.50
N ALA A 49 3.37 7.20 0.83
CA ALA A 49 3.20 7.09 -0.63
C ALA A 49 2.38 8.26 -1.19
N PRO A 50 2.44 8.53 -2.51
CA PRO A 50 1.59 9.54 -3.13
C PRO A 50 0.11 9.23 -2.89
N ASP A 51 -0.71 10.25 -2.59
CA ASP A 51 -2.15 10.11 -2.35
C ASP A 51 -2.87 9.28 -3.41
N ALA A 52 -2.52 9.46 -4.69
CA ALA A 52 -3.08 8.68 -5.79
C ALA A 52 -2.82 7.17 -5.63
N VAL A 53 -1.62 6.79 -5.18
CA VAL A 53 -1.24 5.38 -4.94
C VAL A 53 -2.02 4.82 -3.76
N VAL A 54 -2.11 5.58 -2.65
CA VAL A 54 -2.87 5.16 -1.47
C VAL A 54 -4.35 4.98 -1.82
N ALA A 55 -4.94 5.94 -2.56
CA ALA A 55 -6.31 5.88 -3.03
C ALA A 55 -6.57 4.66 -3.94
N GLU A 56 -5.63 4.32 -4.83
CA GLU A 56 -5.73 3.10 -5.66
C GLU A 56 -5.66 1.83 -4.81
N LEU A 57 -4.72 1.74 -3.87
CA LEU A 57 -4.61 0.58 -2.97
C LEU A 57 -5.91 0.34 -2.19
N ILE A 58 -6.53 1.41 -1.66
CA ILE A 58 -7.81 1.34 -0.97
C ILE A 58 -8.93 0.92 -1.93
N ALA A 59 -9.03 1.57 -3.10
CA ALA A 59 -10.11 1.30 -4.05
C ALA A 59 -10.08 -0.11 -4.64
N PHE A 60 -8.89 -0.70 -4.81
CA PHE A 60 -8.72 -2.04 -5.40
C PHE A 60 -8.68 -3.17 -4.36
N CYS A 61 -8.45 -2.87 -3.08
CA CYS A 61 -8.40 -3.91 -2.05
C CYS A 61 -9.83 -4.34 -1.67
N PRO A 62 -10.26 -5.58 -1.98
CA PRO A 62 -11.63 -6.02 -1.67
C PRO A 62 -11.91 -6.15 -0.18
N GLU A 63 -10.85 -6.37 0.61
CA GLU A 63 -10.92 -6.54 2.06
C GLU A 63 -10.57 -5.27 2.83
N ASP A 64 -10.44 -4.13 2.13
CA ASP A 64 -10.15 -2.82 2.74
C ASP A 64 -8.94 -2.86 3.68
N CYS A 65 -7.85 -3.52 3.25
CA CYS A 65 -6.66 -3.73 4.09
C CYS A 65 -5.79 -2.48 4.24
N PHE A 66 -6.11 -1.37 3.57
CA PHE A 66 -5.32 -0.15 3.57
C PHE A 66 -6.19 1.00 4.08
N GLU A 67 -5.61 1.88 4.87
CA GLU A 67 -6.27 3.11 5.36
C GLU A 67 -5.27 4.26 5.44
N TYR A 68 -5.73 5.49 5.31
CA TYR A 68 -4.90 6.67 5.54
C TYR A 68 -4.56 6.79 7.03
N ASP A 69 -3.32 7.15 7.35
CA ASP A 69 -2.89 7.51 8.70
C ASP A 69 -3.15 9.03 8.87
N GLU A 70 -3.93 9.41 9.89
CA GLU A 70 -4.38 10.80 10.14
C GLU A 70 -3.44 11.59 11.08
#